data_AF-B0BM13-F1
#
_entry.id   AF-B0BM13-F1
#
_cell.length_a   1.000
_cell.length_b   1.000
_cell.length_c   1.000
_cell.angle_alpha   90.00
_cell.angle_beta   90.00
_cell.angle_gamma   90.00
#
_symmetry.space_group_name_H-M   'P 1'
#
loop_
_entity.id
_entity.type
_entity.pdbx_description
1 polymer ?
#
loop_
_entity_poly.entity_id
_entity_poly.type
_entity_poly.pdbx_seq_one_letter_code
_entity_poly.pdbx_strand_id
1 'polypeptide(L)'
;MNGAAGGVAKGNMTAPKDQDQWSQEDMLTLLQTMKSLLPSQDNSKFKTTESHLDWNKLAFKNYSGSMCRQKWMEISNEVRKFRTLTELILDAEEHVKNPYKGKKLKKHPEFPKKPLTPYFRFFMEKRAKYAKLHPEMSNLDLTKILSKKYKELPEKKKMKYIQDFQKEKLDFERNLAKFRDEHPDLMQNPKKSDVPEKPKTPQQLWYNHERKIYLKLHADASTKDVKEALGKQWSQLSDKKRLKWIHKALEQRKLYENIMREYMQKHPELNLTEEGITRSTLTKAERQLKDKFDGRPTKPPPNSYSMYCAELMANMKDVPSTERMVLCSQRWKLLSQKEKDAYHKKCEQKKKEYEVELMRFLENLPEEEQQRVLAEEKMVKSRSSQADKKKAADERAKLPETPKTAEEIWQQSVIGDYLARFKNDRAKALKCMEATWLNMEKKKKK
;
A
#
# COMPACT_ATOMS: atom_id res chain seq x y z
N MET A 1 41.98 45.68 -46.40
CA MET A 1 42.28 44.22 -46.39
C MET A 1 41.00 43.48 -46.72
N ASN A 2 41.15 42.51 -47.61
CA ASN A 2 40.12 41.71 -48.26
C ASN A 2 39.27 40.88 -47.28
N GLY A 3 38.06 40.53 -47.73
CA GLY A 3 37.30 39.41 -47.14
C GLY A 3 35.83 39.38 -47.52
N ALA A 4 35.54 39.05 -48.79
CA ALA A 4 34.19 38.87 -49.31
C ALA A 4 33.68 37.41 -49.18
N ALA A 5 32.35 37.31 -49.09
CA ALA A 5 31.46 36.28 -49.66
C ALA A 5 31.34 34.88 -49.01
N GLY A 6 30.07 34.45 -48.89
CA GLY A 6 29.70 33.05 -48.69
C GLY A 6 28.29 32.86 -48.14
N GLY A 7 27.25 33.19 -48.91
CA GLY A 7 25.87 32.88 -48.56
C GLY A 7 25.51 31.41 -48.79
N VAL A 8 24.64 30.86 -47.93
CA VAL A 8 23.82 29.68 -48.24
C VAL A 8 22.41 29.91 -47.70
N ALA A 9 21.45 29.97 -48.62
CA ALA A 9 20.03 29.99 -48.32
C ALA A 9 19.47 28.56 -48.19
N LYS A 10 18.47 28.43 -47.32
CA LYS A 10 17.31 27.50 -47.33
C LYS A 10 17.20 26.59 -46.11
N GLY A 11 16.10 26.78 -45.39
CA GLY A 11 15.62 25.87 -44.36
C GLY A 11 14.52 26.47 -43.50
N ASN A 12 13.50 27.10 -44.12
CA ASN A 12 12.27 27.43 -43.42
C ASN A 12 11.60 26.11 -43.01
N MET A 13 11.68 25.75 -41.73
CA MET A 13 10.72 24.85 -41.09
C MET A 13 10.24 25.54 -39.83
N THR A 14 9.26 26.42 -40.00
CA THR A 14 8.39 26.84 -38.90
C THR A 14 7.64 25.60 -38.43
N ALA A 15 8.13 24.99 -37.35
CA ALA A 15 7.37 24.01 -36.59
C ALA A 15 6.07 24.68 -36.09
N PRO A 16 4.93 23.98 -36.08
CA PRO A 16 3.64 24.57 -35.71
C PRO A 16 3.68 25.09 -34.27
N LYS A 17 3.50 26.40 -34.09
CA LYS A 17 3.44 27.10 -32.79
C LYS A 17 2.06 26.99 -32.10
N ASP A 18 1.31 25.91 -32.35
CA ASP A 18 -0.11 25.80 -31.94
C ASP A 18 -0.41 24.67 -30.93
N GLN A 19 0.56 24.22 -30.12
CA GLN A 19 0.32 23.20 -29.09
C GLN A 19 0.58 23.63 -27.63
N ASP A 20 1.04 24.85 -27.37
CA ASP A 20 1.50 25.27 -26.03
C ASP A 20 0.74 26.45 -25.39
N GLN A 21 -0.45 26.79 -25.87
CA GLN A 21 -1.23 27.86 -25.24
C GLN A 21 -2.06 27.33 -24.06
N TRP A 22 -1.47 27.39 -22.87
CA TRP A 22 -2.24 27.39 -21.63
C TRP A 22 -3.06 28.67 -21.53
N SER A 23 -4.38 28.57 -21.47
CA SER A 23 -5.23 29.72 -21.19
C SER A 23 -5.13 30.15 -19.72
N GLN A 24 -5.55 31.37 -19.41
CA GLN A 24 -5.67 31.83 -18.03
C GLN A 24 -6.62 30.94 -17.21
N GLU A 25 -7.71 30.47 -17.83
CA GLU A 25 -8.65 29.55 -17.22
C GLU A 25 -7.99 28.20 -16.90
N ASP A 26 -7.15 27.68 -17.78
CA ASP A 26 -6.39 26.44 -17.53
C ASP A 26 -5.41 26.58 -16.36
N MET A 27 -4.71 27.71 -16.30
CA MET A 27 -3.79 27.99 -15.19
C MET A 27 -4.53 28.12 -13.85
N LEU A 28 -5.68 28.81 -13.83
CA LEU A 28 -6.52 28.91 -12.64
C LEU A 28 -7.12 27.55 -12.24
N THR A 29 -7.52 26.74 -13.22
CA THR A 29 -8.03 25.38 -12.99
C THR A 29 -6.96 24.49 -12.35
N LEU A 30 -5.71 24.57 -12.83
CA LEU A 30 -4.57 23.88 -12.22
C LEU A 30 -4.39 24.31 -10.75
N LEU A 31 -4.35 25.62 -10.48
CA LEU A 31 -4.14 26.14 -9.13
C LEU A 31 -5.29 25.78 -8.16
N GLN A 32 -6.53 25.83 -8.62
CA GLN A 32 -7.69 25.45 -7.83
C GLN A 32 -7.68 23.94 -7.53
N THR A 33 -7.33 23.12 -8.52
CA THR A 33 -7.18 21.68 -8.33
C THR A 33 -6.05 21.37 -7.35
N MET A 34 -4.91 22.05 -7.46
CA MET A 34 -3.81 21.95 -6.50
C MET A 34 -4.27 22.29 -5.08
N LYS A 35 -4.97 23.41 -4.90
CA LYS A 35 -5.52 23.83 -3.59
C LYS A 35 -6.44 22.76 -2.98
N SER A 36 -7.26 22.10 -3.80
CA SER A 36 -8.17 21.03 -3.36
C SER A 36 -7.46 19.76 -2.86
N LEU A 37 -6.23 19.51 -3.33
CA LEU A 37 -5.43 18.35 -2.95
C LEU A 37 -4.54 18.62 -1.72
N LEU A 38 -4.42 19.88 -1.28
CA LEU A 38 -3.63 20.24 -0.10
C LEU A 38 -4.39 19.92 1.20
N PRO A 39 -3.68 19.58 2.29
CA PRO A 39 -4.31 19.42 3.60
C PRO A 39 -5.02 20.72 4.04
N SER A 40 -6.18 20.58 4.71
CA SER A 40 -6.92 21.72 5.29
C SER A 40 -6.12 22.51 6.33
N GLN A 41 -5.04 21.92 6.84
CA GLN A 41 -4.07 22.53 7.75
C GLN A 41 -2.65 22.20 7.26
N ASP A 42 -2.20 22.87 6.20
CA ASP A 42 -0.83 22.71 5.69
C ASP A 42 0.18 23.53 6.50
N ASN A 43 0.74 22.89 7.53
CA ASN A 43 1.78 23.47 8.38
C ASN A 43 3.19 23.04 7.93
N SER A 44 3.32 22.39 6.77
CA SER A 44 4.61 21.91 6.26
C SER A 44 5.34 22.99 5.48
N LYS A 45 6.65 22.84 5.30
CA LYS A 45 7.41 23.72 4.41
C LYS A 45 6.86 23.58 2.99
N PHE A 46 6.73 24.69 2.26
CA PHE A 46 6.29 24.73 0.86
C PHE A 46 6.87 23.60 0.00
N LYS A 47 8.20 23.44 -0.02
CA LYS A 47 8.87 22.38 -0.80
C LYS A 47 8.52 20.96 -0.36
N THR A 48 8.23 20.76 0.92
CA THR A 48 7.81 19.45 1.44
C THR A 48 6.43 19.11 0.90
N THR A 49 5.45 20.01 1.00
CA THR A 49 4.10 19.73 0.49
C THR A 49 4.09 19.60 -1.02
N GLU A 50 4.81 20.47 -1.74
CA GLU A 50 4.97 20.40 -3.20
C GLU A 50 5.51 19.03 -3.65
N SER A 51 6.49 18.47 -2.94
CA SER A 51 7.10 17.19 -3.30
C SER A 51 6.17 15.98 -3.15
N HIS A 52 5.11 16.11 -2.34
CA HIS A 52 4.12 15.05 -2.12
C HIS A 52 2.90 15.17 -3.05
N LEU A 53 2.84 16.20 -3.89
CA LEU A 53 1.76 16.33 -4.87
C LEU A 53 1.83 15.20 -5.88
N ASP A 54 0.69 14.52 -6.04
CA ASP A 54 0.52 13.49 -7.07
C ASP A 54 0.15 14.19 -8.39
N TRP A 55 1.17 14.51 -9.19
CA TRP A 55 1.01 15.23 -10.46
C TRP A 55 0.08 14.53 -11.44
N ASN A 56 -0.08 13.21 -11.36
CA ASN A 56 -1.03 12.50 -12.22
C ASN A 56 -2.49 12.84 -11.88
N LYS A 57 -2.78 13.21 -10.62
CA LYS A 57 -4.11 13.70 -10.21
C LYS A 57 -4.35 15.16 -10.56
N LEU A 58 -3.30 15.88 -10.92
CA LEU A 58 -3.37 17.25 -11.40
C LEU A 58 -3.51 17.33 -12.92
N ALA A 59 -3.44 16.19 -13.63
CA ALA A 59 -3.66 16.13 -15.07
C ALA A 59 -5.12 16.43 -15.40
N PHE A 60 -5.35 17.28 -16.40
CA PHE A 60 -6.69 17.65 -16.86
C PHE A 60 -6.66 18.00 -18.34
N LYS A 61 -7.81 17.88 -19.03
CA LYS A 61 -7.90 18.05 -20.49
C LYS A 61 -6.84 17.18 -21.21
N ASN A 62 -6.03 17.79 -22.06
CA ASN A 62 -4.90 17.22 -22.76
C ASN A 62 -3.56 17.41 -22.01
N TYR A 63 -3.57 18.03 -20.83
CA TYR A 63 -2.37 18.29 -20.03
C TYR A 63 -2.06 17.09 -19.13
N SER A 64 -0.94 16.43 -19.41
CA SER A 64 -0.45 15.35 -18.56
C SER A 64 0.05 15.88 -17.22
N GLY A 65 0.25 14.99 -16.23
CA GLY A 65 0.79 15.38 -14.93
C GLY A 65 2.17 16.03 -15.03
N SER A 66 3.00 15.63 -16.00
CA SER A 66 4.29 16.29 -16.25
C SER A 66 4.13 17.69 -16.80
N MET A 67 3.16 17.94 -17.69
CA MET A 67 2.85 19.27 -18.20
C MET A 67 2.31 20.18 -17.10
N CYS A 68 1.42 19.67 -16.24
CA CYS A 68 0.89 20.40 -15.09
C CYS A 68 2.00 20.74 -14.08
N ARG A 69 2.94 19.81 -13.85
CA ARG A 69 4.13 20.07 -13.04
C ARG A 69 5.00 21.16 -13.64
N GLN A 70 5.27 21.10 -14.94
CA GLN A 70 6.05 22.12 -15.63
C GLN A 70 5.37 23.49 -15.53
N LYS A 71 4.07 23.55 -15.76
CA LYS A 71 3.31 24.80 -15.68
C LYS A 71 3.27 25.38 -14.27
N TRP A 72 3.09 24.53 -13.26
CA TRP A 72 3.21 24.95 -11.87
C TRP A 72 4.61 25.51 -11.57
N MET A 73 5.68 24.89 -12.07
CA MET A 73 7.04 25.40 -11.84
C MET A 73 7.23 26.80 -12.45
N GLU A 74 6.71 27.04 -13.66
CA GLU A 74 6.67 28.35 -14.30
C GLU A 74 5.93 29.37 -13.43
N ILE A 75 4.65 29.11 -13.10
CA ILE A 75 3.82 30.02 -12.29
C ILE A 75 4.46 30.27 -10.91
N SER A 76 4.97 29.21 -10.28
CA SER A 76 5.52 29.30 -8.93
C SER A 76 6.75 30.22 -8.90
N ASN A 77 7.55 30.29 -9.97
CA ASN A 77 8.77 31.10 -10.00
C ASN A 77 8.48 32.61 -10.00
N GLU A 78 7.31 33.01 -10.49
CA GLU A 78 6.87 34.40 -10.51
C GLU A 78 6.18 34.84 -9.21
N VAL A 79 6.01 33.94 -8.23
CA VAL A 79 5.36 34.25 -6.95
C VAL A 79 6.33 34.09 -5.77
N ARG A 80 6.08 34.87 -4.71
CA ARG A 80 6.85 34.76 -3.46
C ARG A 80 6.67 33.39 -2.82
N LYS A 81 7.76 32.80 -2.34
CA LYS A 81 7.78 31.48 -1.67
C LYS A 81 8.18 31.55 -0.19
N PHE A 82 8.21 32.76 0.37
CA PHE A 82 8.53 33.01 1.77
C PHE A 82 7.28 33.43 2.55
N ARG A 83 7.26 33.14 3.86
CA ARG A 83 6.17 33.58 4.75
C ARG A 83 6.32 35.06 5.07
N THR A 84 5.20 35.76 5.07
CA THR A 84 5.08 37.13 5.53
C THR A 84 5.05 37.20 7.05
N LEU A 85 5.34 38.39 7.60
CA LEU A 85 5.23 38.62 9.03
C LEU A 85 3.79 38.43 9.54
N THR A 86 2.77 38.82 8.76
CA THR A 86 1.36 38.58 9.12
C THR A 86 1.06 37.10 9.29
N GLU A 87 1.49 36.25 8.37
CA GLU A 87 1.32 34.78 8.47
C GLU A 87 2.08 34.22 9.70
N LEU A 88 3.29 34.73 9.97
CA LEU A 88 4.05 34.33 11.16
C LEU A 88 3.39 34.78 12.46
N ILE A 89 2.77 35.97 12.48
CA ILE A 89 2.06 36.48 13.66
C ILE A 89 0.82 35.63 13.93
N LEU A 90 0.05 35.23 12.92
CA LEU A 90 -1.10 34.34 13.09
C LEU A 90 -0.68 33.00 13.71
N ASP A 91 0.40 32.40 13.22
CA ASP A 91 0.97 31.17 13.80
C ASP A 91 1.46 31.40 15.25
N ALA A 92 2.07 32.56 15.51
CA ALA A 92 2.56 32.92 16.84
C ALA A 92 1.42 33.15 17.83
N GLU A 93 0.33 33.80 17.42
CA GLU A 93 -0.88 33.99 18.22
C GLU A 93 -1.52 32.64 18.57
N GLU A 94 -1.65 31.72 17.61
CA GLU A 94 -2.14 30.36 17.88
C GLU A 94 -1.18 29.61 18.82
N HIS A 95 0.13 29.81 18.69
CA HIS A 95 1.08 29.22 19.63
C HIS A 95 0.94 29.79 21.04
N VAL A 96 0.72 31.10 21.18
CA VAL A 96 0.52 31.77 22.47
C VAL A 96 -0.81 31.36 23.11
N LYS A 97 -1.88 31.21 22.31
CA LYS A 97 -3.18 30.69 22.76
C LYS A 97 -3.08 29.23 23.19
N ASN A 98 -2.34 28.41 22.44
CA ASN A 98 -2.23 26.96 22.63
C ASN A 98 -0.77 26.48 22.75
N PRO A 99 -0.03 26.87 23.81
CA PRO A 99 1.41 26.63 23.91
C PRO A 99 1.79 25.14 24.02
N TYR A 100 0.84 24.32 24.46
CA TYR A 100 1.02 22.89 24.71
C TYR A 100 0.39 21.98 23.64
N LYS A 101 -0.11 22.51 22.51
CA LYS A 101 -0.71 21.68 21.45
C LYS A 101 0.29 20.70 20.83
N GLY A 102 -0.20 19.52 20.43
CA GLY A 102 0.58 18.53 19.69
C GLY A 102 1.76 17.94 20.47
N LYS A 103 2.99 18.10 19.97
CA LYS A 103 4.19 17.45 20.55
C LYS A 103 4.54 17.95 21.96
N LYS A 104 4.11 19.17 22.32
CA LYS A 104 4.37 19.78 23.64
C LYS A 104 3.34 19.40 24.70
N LEU A 105 2.31 18.61 24.36
CA LEU A 105 1.20 18.28 25.27
C LEU A 105 1.68 17.62 26.56
N LYS A 106 2.66 16.72 26.47
CA LYS A 106 3.27 16.05 27.62
C LYS A 106 4.08 16.97 28.54
N LYS A 107 4.32 18.22 28.14
CA LYS A 107 4.98 19.26 28.93
C LYS A 107 4.00 20.20 29.62
N HIS A 108 2.69 20.05 29.39
CA HIS A 108 1.68 20.85 30.09
C HIS A 108 1.78 20.60 31.60
N PRO A 109 1.75 21.64 32.46
CA PRO A 109 1.91 21.50 33.91
C PRO A 109 0.92 20.50 34.52
N GLU A 110 -0.32 20.52 34.03
CA GLU A 110 -1.41 19.65 34.50
C GLU A 110 -1.49 18.32 33.75
N PHE A 111 -0.65 18.09 32.72
CA PHE A 111 -0.67 16.79 32.04
C PHE A 111 -0.15 15.71 33.00
N PRO A 112 -0.95 14.67 33.30
CA PRO A 112 -0.56 13.68 34.29
C PRO A 112 0.76 13.00 33.90
N LYS A 113 1.65 12.82 34.86
CA LYS A 113 2.92 12.10 34.64
C LYS A 113 2.65 10.59 34.68
N LYS A 114 3.26 9.86 33.75
CA LYS A 114 3.13 8.40 33.74
C LYS A 114 3.68 7.80 35.04
N PRO A 115 2.97 6.84 35.64
CA PRO A 115 3.47 6.14 36.83
C PRO A 115 4.75 5.38 36.50
N LEU A 116 5.66 5.30 37.48
CA LEU A 116 6.90 4.55 37.33
C LEU A 116 6.61 3.05 37.38
N THR A 117 7.13 2.29 36.42
CA THR A 117 7.01 0.83 36.48
C THR A 117 7.69 0.28 37.74
N PRO A 118 7.31 -0.93 38.21
CA PRO A 118 7.85 -1.50 39.45
C PRO A 118 9.40 -1.53 39.49
N TYR A 119 10.02 -1.90 38.37
CA TYR A 119 11.48 -1.86 38.22
C TYR A 119 12.05 -0.44 38.30
N PHE A 120 11.47 0.53 37.58
CA PHE A 120 11.99 1.90 37.59
C PHE A 120 11.84 2.57 38.96
N ARG A 121 10.77 2.26 39.70
CA ARG A 121 10.59 2.71 41.08
C ARG A 121 11.68 2.15 41.99
N PHE A 122 11.96 0.85 41.93
CA PHE A 122 13.08 0.23 42.64
C PHE A 122 14.42 0.86 42.23
N PHE A 123 14.64 1.05 40.92
CA PHE A 123 15.86 1.63 40.38
C PHE A 123 16.09 3.04 40.92
N MET A 124 15.08 3.91 40.92
CA MET A 124 15.20 5.28 41.46
C MET A 124 15.52 5.27 42.97
N GLU A 125 14.85 4.41 43.75
CA GLU A 125 15.07 4.32 45.20
C GLU A 125 16.49 3.83 45.54
N LYS A 126 17.01 2.86 44.79
CA LYS A 126 18.31 2.23 45.08
C LYS A 126 19.48 2.91 44.38
N ARG A 127 19.29 3.52 43.21
CA ARG A 127 20.37 4.16 42.44
C ARG A 127 21.09 5.22 43.26
N ALA A 128 20.37 6.10 43.95
CA ALA A 128 21.01 7.17 44.74
C ALA A 128 21.93 6.60 45.84
N LYS A 129 21.57 5.47 46.44
CA LYS A 129 22.37 4.79 47.47
C LYS A 129 23.60 4.11 46.85
N TYR A 130 23.42 3.41 45.74
CA TYR A 130 24.52 2.71 45.06
C TYR A 130 25.51 3.67 44.40
N ALA A 131 25.05 4.80 43.88
CA ALA A 131 25.92 5.85 43.35
C ALA A 131 26.81 6.47 44.44
N LYS A 132 26.32 6.58 45.68
CA LYS A 132 27.13 7.03 46.82
C LYS A 132 28.12 5.97 47.32
N LEU A 133 27.72 4.69 47.28
CA LEU A 133 28.58 3.56 47.70
C LEU A 133 29.64 3.19 46.66
N HIS A 134 29.39 3.51 45.40
CA HIS A 134 30.33 3.28 44.30
C HIS A 134 30.49 4.56 43.45
N PRO A 135 31.14 5.62 43.98
CA PRO A 135 31.30 6.90 43.27
C PRO A 135 32.11 6.79 41.96
N GLU A 136 33.04 5.82 41.90
CA GLU A 136 33.86 5.54 40.72
C GLU A 136 33.15 4.71 39.65
N MET A 137 31.99 4.12 39.99
CA MET A 137 31.29 3.21 39.09
C MET A 137 30.40 3.99 38.11
N SER A 138 30.49 3.63 36.84
CA SER A 138 29.70 4.29 35.80
C SER A 138 28.20 4.07 36.02
N ASN A 139 27.39 5.05 35.61
CA ASN A 139 25.93 4.94 35.67
C ASN A 139 25.39 3.74 34.85
N LEU A 140 26.11 3.32 33.81
CA LEU A 140 25.76 2.16 33.00
C LEU A 140 25.97 0.86 33.79
N ASP A 141 27.03 0.76 34.58
CA ASP A 141 27.32 -0.40 35.42
C ASP A 141 26.39 -0.48 36.63
N LEU A 142 26.08 0.68 37.25
CA LEU A 142 25.03 0.78 38.26
C LEU A 142 23.67 0.28 37.75
N THR A 143 23.32 0.60 36.50
CA THR A 143 22.08 0.14 35.88
C THR A 143 22.06 -1.37 35.66
N LYS A 144 23.18 -1.97 35.23
CA LYS A 144 23.30 -3.44 35.09
C LYS A 144 23.16 -4.14 36.44
N ILE A 145 23.84 -3.64 37.48
CA ILE A 145 23.78 -4.21 38.82
C ILE A 145 22.37 -4.13 39.39
N LEU A 146 21.72 -2.97 39.31
CA LEU A 146 20.36 -2.80 39.84
C LEU A 146 19.31 -3.60 39.07
N SER A 147 19.49 -3.78 37.75
CA SER A 147 18.65 -4.69 36.96
C SER A 147 18.77 -6.14 37.45
N LYS A 148 19.99 -6.63 37.68
CA LYS A 148 20.24 -7.97 38.23
C LYS A 148 19.64 -8.12 39.63
N LYS A 149 19.88 -7.16 40.52
CA LYS A 149 19.32 -7.17 41.89
C LYS A 149 17.80 -7.10 41.93
N TYR A 150 17.16 -6.42 40.99
CA TYR A 150 15.70 -6.42 40.90
C TYR A 150 15.16 -7.79 40.46
N LYS A 151 15.82 -8.46 39.50
CA LYS A 151 15.43 -9.82 39.07
C LYS A 151 15.55 -10.83 40.22
N GLU A 152 16.61 -10.73 41.01
CA GLU A 152 16.88 -11.57 42.18
C GLU A 152 16.03 -11.19 43.42
N LEU A 153 15.28 -10.09 43.37
CA LEU A 153 14.49 -9.64 44.50
C LEU A 153 13.36 -10.65 44.80
N PRO A 154 13.13 -11.01 46.08
CA PRO A 154 12.02 -11.89 46.47
C PRO A 154 10.67 -11.35 46.02
N GLU A 155 9.78 -12.25 45.62
CA GLU A 155 8.46 -11.88 45.07
C GLU A 155 7.66 -11.01 46.03
N LYS A 156 7.68 -11.32 47.33
CA LYS A 156 7.04 -10.51 48.38
C LYS A 156 7.51 -9.04 48.40
N LYS A 157 8.79 -8.78 48.09
CA LYS A 157 9.34 -7.41 48.01
C LYS A 157 9.02 -6.75 46.65
N LYS A 158 8.95 -7.52 45.56
CA LYS A 158 8.49 -7.05 44.25
C LYS A 158 7.01 -6.65 44.28
N MET A 159 6.18 -7.41 44.98
CA MET A 159 4.74 -7.16 45.11
C MET A 159 4.43 -5.77 45.64
N LYS A 160 5.23 -5.23 46.57
CA LYS A 160 5.09 -3.83 47.01
C LYS A 160 5.21 -2.85 45.83
N TYR A 161 6.25 -2.98 45.02
CA TYR A 161 6.46 -2.10 43.86
C TYR A 161 5.40 -2.28 42.78
N ILE A 162 4.85 -3.50 42.63
CA ILE A 162 3.75 -3.81 41.71
C ILE A 162 2.45 -3.14 42.17
N GLN A 163 2.09 -3.25 43.45
CA GLN A 163 0.90 -2.64 44.02
C GLN A 163 0.96 -1.11 43.94
N ASP A 164 2.11 -0.51 44.28
CA ASP A 164 2.34 0.93 44.12
C ASP A 164 2.09 1.39 42.67
N PHE A 165 2.64 0.65 41.70
CA PHE A 165 2.44 0.96 40.28
C PHE A 165 0.97 0.83 39.85
N GLN A 166 0.27 -0.20 40.30
CA GLN A 166 -1.15 -0.39 39.98
C GLN A 166 -2.00 0.76 40.53
N LYS A 167 -1.76 1.18 41.77
CA LYS A 167 -2.45 2.31 42.39
C LYS A 167 -2.20 3.61 41.62
N GLU A 168 -0.93 3.94 41.35
CA GLU A 168 -0.58 5.17 40.62
C GLU A 168 -1.05 5.15 39.16
N LYS A 169 -1.16 3.96 38.55
CA LYS A 169 -1.76 3.80 37.23
C LYS A 169 -3.24 4.18 37.22
N LEU A 170 -4.02 3.75 38.22
CA LEU A 170 -5.43 4.14 38.34
C LEU A 170 -5.57 5.65 38.57
N ASP A 171 -4.75 6.24 39.42
CA ASP A 171 -4.76 7.69 39.66
C ASP A 171 -4.36 8.47 38.40
N PHE A 172 -3.35 7.98 37.65
CA PHE A 172 -2.97 8.54 36.35
C PHE A 172 -4.13 8.50 35.35
N GLU A 173 -4.83 7.37 35.24
CA GLU A 173 -5.98 7.23 34.34
C GLU A 173 -7.12 8.19 34.71
N ARG A 174 -7.43 8.31 36.01
CA ARG A 174 -8.42 9.27 36.51
C ARG A 174 -8.03 10.72 36.21
N ASN A 175 -6.79 11.10 36.50
CA ASN A 175 -6.31 12.45 36.25
C ASN A 175 -6.21 12.76 34.75
N LEU A 176 -5.92 11.75 33.92
CA LEU A 176 -5.90 11.91 32.47
C LEU A 176 -7.31 12.10 31.90
N ALA A 177 -8.33 11.46 32.49
CA ALA A 177 -9.71 11.72 32.14
C ALA A 177 -10.10 13.17 32.48
N LYS A 178 -9.81 13.63 33.70
CA LYS A 178 -10.06 15.04 34.10
C LYS A 178 -9.34 16.04 33.19
N PHE A 179 -8.07 15.81 32.90
CA PHE A 179 -7.29 16.64 31.99
C PHE A 179 -7.92 16.71 30.58
N ARG A 180 -8.56 15.63 30.12
CA ARG A 180 -9.25 15.64 28.82
C ARG A 180 -10.50 16.49 28.83
N ASP A 181 -11.24 16.47 29.93
CA ASP A 181 -12.48 17.22 30.08
C ASP A 181 -12.20 18.72 30.29
N GLU A 182 -11.14 19.05 31.04
CA GLU A 182 -10.72 20.43 31.33
C GLU A 182 -9.96 21.09 30.17
N HIS A 183 -9.27 20.29 29.34
CA HIS A 183 -8.47 20.79 28.20
C HIS A 183 -8.90 20.18 26.86
N PRO A 184 -10.16 20.36 26.42
CA PRO A 184 -10.68 19.73 25.21
C PRO A 184 -9.92 20.18 23.96
N ASP A 185 -9.52 21.46 23.87
CA ASP A 185 -8.82 22.03 22.71
C ASP A 185 -7.42 21.45 22.48
N LEU A 186 -6.77 20.99 23.56
CA LEU A 186 -5.48 20.32 23.50
C LEU A 186 -5.58 18.84 23.13
N MET A 187 -6.77 18.25 23.31
CA MET A 187 -7.08 16.83 23.10
C MET A 187 -7.82 16.54 21.80
N GLN A 188 -8.35 17.57 21.13
CA GLN A 188 -8.93 17.42 19.79
C GLN A 188 -7.88 16.83 18.83
N ASN A 189 -8.14 15.62 18.36
CA ASN A 189 -7.54 15.16 17.11
C ASN A 189 -7.89 16.19 16.03
N PRO A 190 -6.97 16.51 15.10
CA PRO A 190 -7.27 17.45 14.01
C PRO A 190 -8.61 17.05 13.42
N LYS A 191 -9.56 18.01 13.36
CA LYS A 191 -10.93 17.79 12.87
C LYS A 191 -10.84 16.84 11.68
N LYS A 192 -11.47 15.67 11.81
CA LYS A 192 -11.55 14.74 10.68
C LYS A 192 -12.08 15.57 9.52
N SER A 193 -11.32 15.61 8.44
CA SER A 193 -11.75 16.28 7.21
C SER A 193 -13.20 15.90 6.92
N ASP A 194 -14.04 16.85 6.47
CA ASP A 194 -15.43 16.58 6.06
C ASP A 194 -15.49 15.60 4.88
N VAL A 195 -14.33 15.26 4.28
CA VAL A 195 -14.16 14.20 3.29
C VAL A 195 -14.53 12.82 3.89
N PRO A 196 -15.48 12.10 3.28
CA PRO A 196 -15.86 10.75 3.74
C PRO A 196 -14.67 9.79 3.84
N GLU A 197 -14.60 9.01 4.92
CA GLU A 197 -13.51 8.04 5.15
C GLU A 197 -13.57 6.88 4.14
N LYS A 198 -12.40 6.50 3.61
CA LYS A 198 -12.28 5.34 2.72
C LYS A 198 -12.77 4.04 3.36
N PRO A 199 -13.40 3.14 2.57
CA PRO A 199 -13.92 1.88 3.07
C PRO A 199 -12.78 0.97 3.54
N LYS A 200 -13.05 0.17 4.56
CA LYS A 200 -12.07 -0.73 5.17
C LYS A 200 -12.02 -2.08 4.43
N THR A 201 -10.86 -2.72 4.43
CA THR A 201 -10.72 -4.08 3.85
C THR A 201 -11.40 -5.14 4.73
N PRO A 202 -11.71 -6.35 4.19
CA PRO A 202 -12.29 -7.42 4.98
C PRO A 202 -11.47 -7.76 6.23
N GLN A 203 -10.15 -7.86 6.08
CA GLN A 203 -9.24 -8.08 7.19
C GLN A 203 -9.30 -6.96 8.24
N GLN A 204 -9.35 -5.69 7.82
CA GLN A 204 -9.43 -4.55 8.75
C GLN A 204 -10.75 -4.53 9.51
N LEU A 205 -11.86 -4.87 8.85
CA LEU A 205 -13.17 -4.97 9.49
C LEU A 205 -13.20 -6.07 10.53
N TRP A 206 -12.71 -7.25 10.18
CA TRP A 206 -12.58 -8.36 11.11
C TRP A 206 -11.64 -8.02 12.26
N TYR A 207 -10.45 -7.48 11.97
CA TYR A 207 -9.47 -7.13 13.00
C TYR A 207 -10.02 -6.10 13.97
N ASN A 208 -10.73 -5.07 13.50
CA ASN A 208 -11.34 -4.07 14.37
C ASN A 208 -12.45 -4.66 15.24
N HIS A 209 -13.22 -5.61 14.71
CA HIS A 209 -14.23 -6.35 15.46
C HIS A 209 -13.61 -7.22 16.55
N GLU A 210 -12.69 -8.11 16.17
CA GLU A 210 -12.04 -9.03 17.10
C GLU A 210 -11.16 -8.29 18.12
N ARG A 211 -10.49 -7.20 17.73
CA ARG A 211 -9.71 -6.37 18.65
C ARG A 211 -10.57 -5.82 19.78
N LYS A 212 -11.80 -5.40 19.50
CA LYS A 212 -12.73 -4.93 20.55
C LYS A 212 -13.09 -6.05 21.52
N ILE A 213 -13.27 -7.27 21.03
CA ILE A 213 -13.59 -8.44 21.86
C ILE A 213 -12.35 -8.88 22.66
N TYR A 214 -11.21 -8.99 22.01
CA TYR A 214 -9.93 -9.38 22.61
C TYR A 214 -9.52 -8.42 23.74
N LEU A 215 -9.64 -7.12 23.54
CA LEU A 215 -9.31 -6.13 24.58
C LEU A 215 -10.30 -6.14 25.76
N LYS A 216 -11.54 -6.60 25.56
CA LYS A 216 -12.47 -6.80 26.68
C LYS A 216 -12.08 -8.01 27.53
N LEU A 217 -11.54 -9.07 26.90
CA LEU A 217 -11.10 -10.29 27.59
C LEU A 217 -9.68 -10.18 28.16
N HIS A 218 -8.84 -9.35 27.55
CA HIS A 218 -7.45 -9.12 27.92
C HIS A 218 -7.17 -7.62 28.03
N ALA A 219 -7.68 -6.99 29.08
CA ALA A 219 -7.58 -5.55 29.31
C ALA A 219 -6.12 -5.05 29.49
N ASP A 220 -5.20 -5.96 29.83
CA ASP A 220 -3.77 -5.72 30.02
C ASP A 220 -2.89 -6.10 28.82
N ALA A 221 -3.48 -6.70 27.77
CA ALA A 221 -2.71 -7.15 26.60
C ALA A 221 -2.05 -5.97 25.87
N SER A 222 -0.78 -6.15 25.49
CA SER A 222 -0.08 -5.14 24.71
C SER A 222 -0.58 -5.09 23.27
N THR A 223 -0.42 -3.94 22.61
CA THR A 223 -0.76 -3.79 21.19
C THR A 223 -0.02 -4.80 20.29
N LYS A 224 1.19 -5.22 20.69
CA LYS A 224 1.96 -6.23 19.96
C LYS A 224 1.29 -7.61 20.07
N ASP A 225 0.89 -8.00 21.27
CA ASP A 225 0.27 -9.30 21.53
C ASP A 225 -1.08 -9.41 20.82
N VAL A 226 -1.89 -8.35 20.87
CA VAL A 226 -3.17 -8.26 20.15
C VAL A 226 -2.95 -8.43 18.64
N LYS A 227 -1.97 -7.74 18.08
CA LYS A 227 -1.69 -7.80 16.64
C LYS A 227 -1.22 -9.18 16.21
N GLU A 228 -0.36 -9.83 17.01
CA GLU A 228 0.14 -11.17 16.72
C GLU A 228 -0.97 -12.23 16.83
N ALA A 229 -1.75 -12.21 17.91
CA ALA A 229 -2.84 -13.15 18.14
C ALA A 229 -3.90 -13.08 17.04
N LEU A 230 -4.39 -11.86 16.75
CA LEU A 230 -5.40 -11.66 15.70
C LEU A 230 -4.82 -11.89 14.29
N GLY A 231 -3.54 -11.60 14.06
CA GLY A 231 -2.89 -11.91 12.79
C GLY A 231 -2.91 -13.41 12.47
N LYS A 232 -2.61 -14.26 13.45
CA LYS A 232 -2.68 -15.73 13.33
C LYS A 232 -4.11 -16.22 13.14
N GLN A 233 -5.07 -15.64 13.85
CA GLN A 233 -6.48 -16.01 13.70
C GLN A 233 -7.02 -15.69 12.30
N TRP A 234 -6.67 -14.54 11.71
CA TRP A 234 -7.10 -14.20 10.34
C TRP A 234 -6.64 -15.22 9.30
N SER A 235 -5.39 -15.68 9.38
CA SER A 235 -4.84 -16.67 8.44
C SER A 235 -5.47 -18.05 8.59
N GLN A 236 -6.02 -18.37 9.76
CA GLN A 236 -6.71 -19.62 10.06
C GLN A 236 -8.24 -19.54 9.91
N LEU A 237 -8.80 -18.37 9.59
CA LEU A 237 -10.23 -18.26 9.34
C LEU A 237 -10.67 -19.15 8.18
N SER A 238 -11.71 -19.94 8.42
CA SER A 238 -12.45 -20.67 7.39
C SER A 238 -12.96 -19.73 6.30
N ASP A 239 -13.06 -20.23 5.08
CA ASP A 239 -13.58 -19.51 3.92
C ASP A 239 -14.96 -18.89 4.15
N LYS A 240 -15.90 -19.63 4.79
CA LYS A 240 -17.23 -19.11 5.14
C LYS A 240 -17.19 -17.87 6.05
N LYS A 241 -16.28 -17.87 7.04
CA LYS A 241 -16.07 -16.71 7.93
C LYS A 241 -15.40 -15.55 7.20
N ARG A 242 -14.41 -15.82 6.33
CA ARG A 242 -13.79 -14.78 5.49
C ARG A 242 -14.81 -14.11 4.58
N LEU A 243 -15.67 -14.91 3.96
CA LEU A 243 -16.71 -14.44 3.05
C LEU A 243 -17.67 -13.44 3.71
N LYS A 244 -18.06 -13.68 4.98
CA LYS A 244 -18.86 -12.71 5.76
C LYS A 244 -18.23 -11.31 5.77
N TRP A 245 -16.91 -11.22 5.97
CA TRP A 245 -16.20 -9.94 6.00
C TRP A 245 -15.97 -9.36 4.61
N ILE A 246 -15.84 -10.21 3.59
CA ILE A 246 -15.80 -9.79 2.19
C ILE A 246 -17.13 -9.11 1.81
N HIS A 247 -18.27 -9.73 2.10
CA HIS A 247 -19.59 -9.14 1.85
C HIS A 247 -19.75 -7.80 2.59
N LYS A 248 -19.38 -7.76 3.88
CA LYS A 248 -19.45 -6.51 4.67
C LYS A 248 -18.55 -5.41 4.12
N ALA A 249 -17.35 -5.74 3.62
CA ALA A 249 -16.45 -4.76 3.01
C ALA A 249 -17.00 -4.22 1.68
N LEU A 250 -17.66 -5.07 0.89
CA LEU A 250 -18.29 -4.66 -0.37
C LEU A 250 -19.52 -3.78 -0.14
N GLU A 251 -20.34 -4.11 0.86
CA GLU A 251 -21.48 -3.27 1.27
C GLU A 251 -21.02 -1.89 1.74
N GLN A 252 -20.01 -1.82 2.62
CA GLN A 252 -19.42 -0.54 3.04
C GLN A 252 -18.82 0.25 1.87
N ARG A 253 -18.28 -0.45 0.88
CA ARG A 253 -17.78 0.18 -0.33
C ARG A 253 -18.92 0.77 -1.16
N LYS A 254 -20.03 0.05 -1.37
CA LYS A 254 -21.21 0.58 -2.08
C LYS A 254 -21.77 1.82 -1.38
N LEU A 255 -21.85 1.79 -0.04
CA LEU A 255 -22.26 2.96 0.75
C LEU A 255 -21.29 4.14 0.58
N TYR A 256 -19.98 3.88 0.62
CA TYR A 256 -18.98 4.92 0.39
C TYR A 256 -19.06 5.49 -1.03
N GLU A 257 -19.26 4.66 -2.05
CA GLU A 257 -19.45 5.11 -3.44
C GLU A 257 -20.66 6.04 -3.55
N ASN A 258 -21.79 5.71 -2.91
CA ASN A 258 -22.98 6.56 -2.89
C ASN A 258 -22.74 7.89 -2.15
N ILE A 259 -22.18 7.83 -0.93
CA ILE A 259 -21.86 9.04 -0.15
C ILE A 259 -20.87 9.92 -0.93
N MET A 260 -19.89 9.32 -1.59
CA MET A 260 -18.91 10.06 -2.36
C MET A 260 -19.51 10.68 -3.62
N ARG A 261 -20.50 10.04 -4.27
CA ARG A 261 -21.26 10.64 -5.38
C ARG A 261 -22.03 11.88 -4.92
N GLU A 262 -22.73 11.82 -3.80
CA GLU A 262 -23.43 12.98 -3.21
C GLU A 262 -22.45 14.08 -2.80
N TYR A 263 -21.32 13.69 -2.21
CA TYR A 263 -20.28 14.62 -1.78
C TYR A 263 -19.63 15.33 -2.98
N MET A 264 -19.33 14.63 -4.07
CA MET A 264 -18.84 15.23 -5.31
C MET A 264 -19.85 16.19 -5.94
N GLN A 265 -21.15 15.89 -5.87
CA GLN A 265 -22.20 16.78 -6.36
C GLN A 265 -22.23 18.11 -5.58
N LYS A 266 -21.98 18.05 -4.26
CA LYS A 266 -21.93 19.23 -3.38
C LYS A 266 -20.59 19.97 -3.41
N HIS A 267 -19.54 19.30 -3.90
CA HIS A 267 -18.18 19.83 -3.98
C HIS A 267 -17.60 19.63 -5.40
N PRO A 268 -18.18 20.31 -6.42
CA PRO A 268 -17.70 20.21 -7.80
C PRO A 268 -16.24 20.67 -7.99
N GLU A 269 -15.67 21.40 -7.02
CA GLU A 269 -14.27 21.81 -6.97
C GLU A 269 -13.29 20.65 -6.63
N LEU A 270 -13.79 19.51 -6.15
CA LEU A 270 -12.98 18.33 -5.85
C LEU A 270 -12.92 17.41 -7.08
N ASN A 271 -11.84 17.53 -7.85
CA ASN A 271 -11.51 16.62 -8.97
C ASN A 271 -11.07 15.23 -8.46
N LEU A 272 -11.95 14.50 -7.75
CA LEU A 272 -11.75 13.09 -7.43
C LEU A 272 -12.09 12.23 -8.66
N THR A 273 -11.14 11.43 -9.13
CA THR A 273 -11.37 10.50 -10.24
C THR A 273 -12.29 9.36 -9.83
N GLU A 274 -13.26 9.01 -10.68
CA GLU A 274 -14.21 7.91 -10.44
C GLU A 274 -13.48 6.56 -10.17
N GLU A 275 -12.32 6.35 -10.78
CA GLU A 275 -11.43 5.20 -10.52
C GLU A 275 -10.86 5.16 -9.09
N GLY A 276 -10.64 6.33 -8.48
CA GLY A 276 -10.17 6.43 -7.09
C GLY A 276 -11.23 6.03 -6.07
N ILE A 277 -12.49 6.25 -6.42
CA ILE A 277 -13.68 5.96 -5.61
C ILE A 277 -14.06 4.48 -5.75
N THR A 278 -13.97 3.94 -6.97
CA THR A 278 -14.31 2.56 -7.31
C THR A 278 -13.14 1.57 -7.13
N ARG A 279 -12.04 1.97 -6.48
CA ARG A 279 -10.90 1.08 -6.24
C ARG A 279 -11.30 -0.09 -5.33
N SER A 280 -10.98 -1.31 -5.77
CA SER A 280 -11.24 -2.55 -5.03
C SER A 280 -10.60 -2.55 -3.63
N THR A 281 -11.42 -2.84 -2.60
CA THR A 281 -10.98 -3.10 -1.22
C THR A 281 -10.54 -4.55 -0.98
N LEU A 282 -10.81 -5.43 -1.95
CA LEU A 282 -10.47 -6.85 -1.90
C LEU A 282 -9.10 -7.13 -2.51
N THR A 283 -8.36 -8.04 -1.88
CA THR A 283 -7.16 -8.69 -2.41
C THR A 283 -7.51 -9.70 -3.52
N LYS A 284 -6.51 -10.15 -4.27
CA LYS A 284 -6.70 -11.18 -5.32
C LYS A 284 -7.30 -12.48 -4.76
N ALA A 285 -6.83 -12.94 -3.60
CA ALA A 285 -7.33 -14.15 -2.96
C ALA A 285 -8.77 -13.99 -2.44
N GLU A 286 -9.11 -12.83 -1.86
CA GLU A 286 -10.48 -12.54 -1.42
C GLU A 286 -11.45 -12.43 -2.60
N ARG A 287 -11.01 -11.84 -3.72
CA ARG A 287 -11.79 -11.81 -4.95
C ARG A 287 -12.04 -13.21 -5.49
N GLN A 288 -11.00 -14.04 -5.60
CA GLN A 288 -11.13 -15.43 -6.03
C GLN A 288 -12.04 -16.25 -5.12
N LEU A 289 -11.97 -16.02 -3.79
CA LEU A 289 -12.85 -16.67 -2.84
C LEU A 289 -14.31 -16.28 -3.06
N LYS A 290 -14.57 -14.99 -3.31
CA LYS A 290 -15.92 -14.50 -3.64
C LYS A 290 -16.41 -15.08 -4.97
N ASP A 291 -15.59 -14.99 -6.02
CA ASP A 291 -15.91 -15.51 -7.36
C ASP A 291 -16.28 -17.00 -7.30
N LYS A 292 -15.52 -17.80 -6.52
CA LYS A 292 -15.81 -19.22 -6.31
C LYS A 292 -17.14 -19.44 -5.59
N PHE A 293 -17.49 -18.60 -4.62
CA PHE A 293 -18.76 -18.72 -3.89
C PHE A 293 -19.96 -18.31 -4.74
N ASP A 294 -19.81 -17.28 -5.57
CA ASP A 294 -20.86 -16.81 -6.48
C ASP A 294 -21.06 -17.75 -7.68
N GLY A 295 -20.21 -18.75 -7.84
CA GLY A 295 -20.25 -19.66 -9.00
C GLY A 295 -19.72 -19.02 -10.28
N ARG A 296 -18.93 -17.94 -10.18
CA ARG A 296 -18.28 -17.33 -11.34
C ARG A 296 -17.30 -18.33 -11.97
N PRO A 297 -17.44 -18.64 -13.27
CA PRO A 297 -16.56 -19.60 -13.94
C PRO A 297 -15.09 -19.18 -13.87
N THR A 298 -14.19 -20.15 -13.72
CA THR A 298 -12.75 -19.88 -13.70
C THR A 298 -12.21 -19.84 -15.12
N LYS A 299 -11.52 -18.74 -15.46
CA LYS A 299 -10.94 -18.58 -16.79
C LYS A 299 -9.91 -19.67 -17.10
N PRO A 300 -10.00 -20.35 -18.26
CA PRO A 300 -9.05 -21.38 -18.63
C PRO A 300 -7.67 -20.79 -18.93
N PRO A 301 -6.60 -21.58 -18.81
CA PRO A 301 -5.26 -21.23 -19.25
C PRO A 301 -5.25 -20.68 -20.70
N PRO A 302 -4.42 -19.66 -21.00
CA PRO A 302 -4.55 -18.90 -22.24
C PRO A 302 -4.08 -19.64 -23.50
N ASN A 303 -3.20 -20.64 -23.35
CA ASN A 303 -2.59 -21.39 -24.45
C ASN A 303 -2.39 -22.87 -24.10
N SER A 304 -2.09 -23.68 -25.11
CA SER A 304 -1.91 -25.13 -25.00
C SER A 304 -0.82 -25.55 -24.01
N TYR A 305 0.30 -24.82 -23.97
CA TYR A 305 1.36 -25.06 -22.98
C TYR A 305 0.86 -24.81 -21.55
N SER A 306 0.14 -23.72 -21.33
CA SER A 306 -0.40 -23.38 -20.00
C SER A 306 -1.49 -24.37 -19.56
N MET A 307 -2.28 -24.89 -20.50
CA MET A 307 -3.22 -25.99 -20.25
C MET A 307 -2.50 -27.25 -19.78
N TYR A 308 -1.44 -27.64 -20.50
CA TYR A 308 -0.58 -28.77 -20.12
C TYR A 308 0.01 -28.59 -18.72
N CYS A 309 0.58 -27.42 -18.45
CA CYS A 309 1.13 -27.08 -17.14
C CYS A 309 0.09 -27.19 -16.03
N ALA A 310 -1.13 -26.69 -16.25
CA ALA A 310 -2.21 -26.72 -15.26
C ALA A 310 -2.61 -28.17 -14.89
N GLU A 311 -2.75 -29.04 -15.89
CA GLU A 311 -3.08 -30.45 -15.68
C GLU A 311 -1.96 -31.19 -14.96
N LEU A 312 -0.71 -30.96 -15.39
CA LEU A 312 0.43 -31.61 -14.77
C LEU A 312 0.63 -31.15 -13.31
N MET A 313 0.42 -29.87 -13.02
CA MET A 313 0.51 -29.32 -11.65
C MET A 313 -0.58 -29.86 -10.71
N ALA A 314 -1.77 -30.14 -11.23
CA ALA A 314 -2.85 -30.75 -10.46
C ALA A 314 -2.52 -32.19 -10.02
N ASN A 315 -1.75 -32.91 -10.84
CA ASN A 315 -1.39 -34.31 -10.62
C ASN A 315 -0.12 -34.51 -9.78
N MET A 316 0.76 -33.51 -9.66
CA MET A 316 2.03 -33.61 -8.91
C MET A 316 1.99 -32.82 -7.60
N LYS A 317 1.16 -33.23 -6.63
CA LYS A 317 0.94 -32.45 -5.39
C LYS A 317 2.12 -32.48 -4.39
N ASP A 318 3.04 -33.43 -4.52
CA ASP A 318 4.14 -33.63 -3.57
C ASP A 318 5.46 -32.94 -3.98
N VAL A 319 5.51 -32.43 -5.22
CA VAL A 319 6.68 -31.72 -5.74
C VAL A 319 6.57 -30.22 -5.41
N PRO A 320 7.64 -29.50 -5.00
CA PRO A 320 7.59 -28.06 -4.81
C PRO A 320 7.14 -27.30 -6.06
N SER A 321 6.35 -26.23 -5.90
CA SER A 321 5.75 -25.49 -7.04
C SER A 321 6.78 -24.98 -8.06
N THR A 322 7.97 -24.58 -7.60
CA THR A 322 9.08 -24.13 -8.46
C THR A 322 9.63 -25.26 -9.33
N GLU A 323 9.70 -26.47 -8.78
CA GLU A 323 10.15 -27.67 -9.51
C GLU A 323 9.07 -28.18 -10.47
N ARG A 324 7.79 -28.08 -10.11
CA ARG A 324 6.67 -28.43 -11.01
C ARG A 324 6.75 -27.67 -12.33
N MET A 325 7.03 -26.37 -12.29
CA MET A 325 7.11 -25.55 -13.51
C MET A 325 8.27 -25.98 -14.42
N VAL A 326 9.42 -26.33 -13.83
CA VAL A 326 10.58 -26.84 -14.59
C VAL A 326 10.23 -28.16 -15.27
N LEU A 327 9.58 -29.08 -14.54
CA LEU A 327 9.11 -30.35 -15.09
C LEU A 327 8.10 -30.15 -16.23
N CYS A 328 7.18 -29.19 -16.10
CA CYS A 328 6.23 -28.87 -17.17
C CYS A 328 6.96 -28.46 -18.45
N SER A 329 7.97 -27.59 -18.36
CA SER A 329 8.74 -27.15 -19.53
C SER A 329 9.52 -28.29 -20.16
N GLN A 330 10.19 -29.12 -19.36
CA GLN A 330 10.97 -30.27 -19.85
C GLN A 330 10.08 -31.29 -20.57
N ARG A 331 8.98 -31.70 -19.95
CA ARG A 331 8.08 -32.68 -20.54
C ARG A 331 7.37 -32.14 -21.78
N TRP A 332 6.98 -30.86 -21.79
CA TRP A 332 6.40 -30.22 -22.97
C TRP A 332 7.33 -30.26 -24.20
N LYS A 333 8.63 -30.09 -24.00
CA LYS A 333 9.61 -30.20 -25.09
C LYS A 333 9.67 -31.61 -25.69
N LEU A 334 9.51 -32.62 -24.84
CA LEU A 334 9.52 -34.04 -25.24
C LEU A 334 8.20 -34.52 -25.88
N LEU A 335 7.11 -33.75 -25.76
CA LEU A 335 5.85 -34.09 -26.41
C LEU A 335 5.96 -34.01 -27.94
N SER A 336 5.34 -34.99 -28.60
CA SER A 336 5.15 -35.01 -30.05
C SER A 336 4.23 -33.86 -30.49
N GLN A 337 4.30 -33.51 -31.78
CA GLN A 337 3.43 -32.48 -32.35
C GLN A 337 1.95 -32.86 -32.21
N LYS A 338 1.61 -34.14 -32.42
CA LYS A 338 0.25 -34.67 -32.25
C LYS A 338 -0.30 -34.43 -30.84
N GLU A 339 0.53 -34.63 -29.81
CA GLU A 339 0.15 -34.36 -28.42
C GLU A 339 -0.02 -32.86 -28.15
N LYS A 340 0.89 -32.03 -28.68
CA LYS A 340 0.78 -30.56 -28.57
C LYS A 340 -0.49 -30.02 -29.24
N ASP A 341 -0.86 -30.57 -30.40
CA ASP A 341 -2.09 -30.22 -31.12
C ASP A 341 -3.33 -30.66 -30.34
N ALA A 342 -3.29 -31.80 -29.66
CA ALA A 342 -4.37 -32.24 -28.77
C ALA A 342 -4.58 -31.24 -27.61
N TYR A 343 -3.50 -30.75 -26.99
CA TYR A 343 -3.60 -29.69 -25.98
C TYR A 343 -4.10 -28.36 -26.54
N HIS A 344 -3.78 -28.04 -27.81
CA HIS A 344 -4.34 -26.86 -28.47
C HIS A 344 -5.86 -26.98 -28.64
N LYS A 345 -6.34 -28.11 -29.17
CA LYS A 345 -7.78 -28.40 -29.28
C LYS A 345 -8.47 -28.36 -27.92
N LYS A 346 -7.86 -28.95 -26.88
CA LYS A 346 -8.40 -28.95 -25.51
C LYS A 346 -8.47 -27.54 -24.91
N CYS A 347 -7.47 -26.70 -25.16
CA CYS A 347 -7.47 -25.29 -24.76
C CYS A 347 -8.62 -24.52 -25.38
N GLU A 348 -8.81 -24.65 -26.71
CA GLU A 348 -9.89 -23.99 -27.44
C GLU A 348 -11.28 -24.48 -27.00
N GLN A 349 -11.43 -25.78 -26.77
CA GLN A 349 -12.66 -26.35 -26.23
C GLN A 349 -12.99 -25.77 -24.84
N LYS A 350 -12.00 -25.70 -23.95
CA LYS A 350 -12.18 -25.12 -22.61
C LYS A 350 -12.50 -23.63 -22.63
N LYS A 351 -11.98 -22.88 -23.60
CA LYS A 351 -12.35 -21.47 -23.82
C LYS A 351 -13.82 -21.35 -24.22
N LYS A 352 -14.31 -22.19 -25.13
CA LYS A 352 -15.73 -22.22 -25.53
C LYS A 352 -16.64 -22.60 -24.36
N GLU A 353 -16.27 -23.62 -23.59
CA GLU A 353 -17.00 -24.02 -22.37
C GLU A 353 -17.09 -22.87 -21.37
N TYR A 354 -15.97 -22.18 -21.11
CA TYR A 354 -15.94 -21.01 -20.24
C TYR A 354 -16.84 -19.89 -20.74
N GLU A 355 -16.88 -19.61 -22.05
CA GLU A 355 -17.75 -18.57 -22.60
C GLU A 355 -19.22 -18.89 -22.37
N VAL A 356 -19.64 -20.15 -22.58
CA VAL A 356 -21.01 -20.61 -22.33
C VAL A 356 -21.36 -20.52 -20.84
N GLU A 357 -20.47 -21.02 -19.96
CA GLU A 357 -20.67 -20.94 -18.51
C GLU A 357 -20.73 -19.49 -18.02
N LEU A 358 -19.90 -18.61 -18.58
CA LEU A 358 -19.88 -17.19 -18.23
C LEU A 358 -21.19 -16.50 -18.66
N MET A 359 -21.71 -16.80 -19.84
CA MET A 359 -23.02 -16.26 -20.26
C MET A 359 -24.13 -16.73 -19.33
N ARG A 360 -24.19 -18.03 -19.01
CA ARG A 360 -25.16 -18.56 -18.03
C ARG A 360 -25.02 -17.88 -16.66
N PHE A 361 -23.80 -17.63 -16.21
CA PHE A 361 -23.57 -16.91 -14.95
C PHE A 361 -24.11 -15.47 -15.02
N LEU A 362 -23.87 -14.75 -16.12
CA LEU A 362 -24.38 -13.39 -16.33
C LEU A 362 -25.91 -13.33 -16.32
N GLU A 363 -26.59 -14.29 -16.96
CA GLU A 363 -28.06 -14.36 -16.98
C GLU A 363 -28.69 -14.44 -15.58
N ASN A 364 -27.97 -15.02 -14.61
CA ASN A 364 -28.44 -15.19 -13.23
C ASN A 364 -28.08 -14.00 -12.31
N LEU A 365 -27.40 -12.97 -12.83
CA LEU A 365 -27.00 -11.78 -12.08
C LEU A 365 -27.93 -10.59 -12.34
N PRO A 366 -28.10 -9.66 -11.37
CA PRO A 366 -28.72 -8.37 -11.62
C PRO A 366 -27.96 -7.56 -12.68
N GLU A 367 -28.68 -6.74 -13.46
CA GLU A 367 -28.12 -5.99 -14.60
C GLU A 367 -26.95 -5.06 -14.23
N GLU A 368 -26.99 -4.44 -13.04
CA GLU A 368 -25.89 -3.65 -12.48
C GLU A 368 -24.61 -4.50 -12.30
N GLU A 369 -24.75 -5.75 -11.85
CA GLU A 369 -23.62 -6.67 -11.65
C GLU A 369 -23.15 -7.27 -12.98
N GLN A 370 -24.06 -7.53 -13.92
CA GLN A 370 -23.73 -7.98 -15.28
C GLN A 370 -22.81 -6.98 -15.98
N GLN A 371 -23.18 -5.69 -15.97
CA GLN A 371 -22.38 -4.62 -16.58
C GLN A 371 -21.00 -4.51 -15.94
N ARG A 372 -20.92 -4.65 -14.60
CA ARG A 372 -19.64 -4.66 -13.89
C ARG A 372 -18.75 -5.84 -14.30
N VAL A 373 -19.30 -7.05 -14.35
CA VAL A 373 -18.54 -8.26 -14.75
C VAL A 373 -18.05 -8.14 -16.19
N LEU A 374 -18.89 -7.65 -17.11
CA LEU A 374 -18.52 -7.41 -18.50
C LEU A 374 -17.43 -6.34 -18.66
N ALA A 375 -17.49 -5.26 -17.88
CA ALA A 375 -16.45 -4.23 -17.86
C ALA A 375 -15.10 -4.78 -17.37
N GLU A 376 -15.11 -5.63 -16.33
CA GLU A 376 -13.90 -6.33 -15.86
C GLU A 376 -13.32 -7.26 -16.94
N GLU A 377 -14.15 -8.05 -17.63
CA GLU A 377 -13.70 -8.92 -18.72
C GLU A 377 -13.10 -8.13 -19.90
N LYS A 378 -13.70 -6.99 -20.25
CA LYS A 378 -13.19 -6.08 -21.29
C LYS A 378 -11.83 -5.49 -20.92
N MET A 379 -11.65 -5.02 -19.67
CA MET A 379 -10.35 -4.52 -19.20
C MET A 379 -9.26 -5.59 -19.25
N VAL A 380 -9.58 -6.83 -18.88
CA VAL A 380 -8.62 -7.95 -18.93
C VAL A 380 -8.25 -8.30 -20.39
N LYS A 381 -9.23 -8.36 -21.31
CA LYS A 381 -8.98 -8.56 -22.75
C LYS A 381 -8.15 -7.42 -23.36
N SER A 382 -8.39 -6.17 -22.95
CA SER A 382 -7.60 -5.02 -23.38
C SER A 382 -6.13 -5.14 -22.93
N ARG A 383 -5.89 -5.54 -21.68
CA ARG A 383 -4.53 -5.75 -21.15
C ARG A 383 -3.79 -6.89 -21.84
N SER A 384 -4.47 -8.01 -22.16
CA SER A 384 -3.85 -9.08 -22.95
C SER A 384 -3.53 -8.62 -24.36
N SER A 385 -4.45 -7.91 -25.03
CA SER A 385 -4.22 -7.39 -26.38
C SER A 385 -3.08 -6.34 -26.46
N GLN A 386 -2.89 -5.53 -25.41
CA GLN A 386 -1.76 -4.62 -25.29
C GLN A 386 -0.44 -5.37 -25.07
N ALA A 387 -0.44 -6.46 -24.31
CA ALA A 387 0.74 -7.31 -24.12
C ALA A 387 1.12 -8.03 -25.44
N ASP A 388 0.13 -8.48 -26.20
CA ASP A 388 0.34 -9.11 -27.52
C ASP A 388 0.80 -8.09 -28.57
N LYS A 389 0.23 -6.86 -28.58
CA LYS A 389 0.69 -5.75 -29.44
C LYS A 389 2.10 -5.27 -29.06
N LYS A 390 2.44 -5.27 -27.77
CA LYS A 390 3.79 -4.93 -27.30
C LYS A 390 4.81 -6.01 -27.70
N LYS A 391 4.43 -7.28 -27.67
CA LYS A 391 5.23 -8.39 -28.24
C LYS A 391 5.39 -8.26 -29.76
N ALA A 392 4.32 -7.94 -30.50
CA ALA A 392 4.38 -7.76 -31.96
C ALA A 392 5.18 -6.52 -32.37
N ALA A 393 5.17 -5.45 -31.57
CA ALA A 393 6.01 -4.27 -31.79
C ALA A 393 7.49 -4.52 -31.48
N ASP A 394 7.79 -5.35 -30.47
CA ASP A 394 9.15 -5.79 -30.14
C ASP A 394 9.69 -6.77 -31.20
N GLU A 395 8.84 -7.63 -31.77
CA GLU A 395 9.18 -8.49 -32.93
C GLU A 395 9.39 -7.73 -34.24
N ARG A 396 8.81 -6.52 -34.39
CA ARG A 396 9.02 -5.70 -35.60
C ARG A 396 10.32 -4.87 -35.55
N ALA A 397 10.96 -4.78 -34.38
CA ALA A 397 12.19 -4.02 -34.17
C ALA A 397 13.47 -4.88 -34.11
N LYS A 398 13.36 -6.22 -34.12
CA LYS A 398 14.50 -7.14 -34.23
C LYS A 398 14.09 -8.39 -35.00
N LEU A 399 14.99 -8.91 -35.84
CA LEU A 399 14.89 -10.28 -36.37
C LEU A 399 14.52 -11.25 -35.22
N PRO A 400 13.67 -12.28 -35.47
CA PRO A 400 13.12 -13.11 -34.40
C PRO A 400 14.23 -13.90 -33.71
N GLU A 401 14.72 -13.41 -32.57
CA GLU A 401 15.28 -14.29 -31.56
C GLU A 401 14.12 -14.96 -30.83
N THR A 402 13.80 -16.15 -31.33
CA THR A 402 13.29 -17.29 -30.55
C THR A 402 13.69 -17.22 -29.07
N PRO A 403 12.79 -17.48 -28.09
CA PRO A 403 13.21 -17.64 -26.69
C PRO A 403 14.09 -18.90 -26.62
N LYS A 404 15.41 -18.74 -26.56
CA LYS A 404 16.32 -19.84 -26.88
C LYS A 404 16.89 -20.57 -25.68
N THR A 405 16.68 -20.09 -24.44
CA THR A 405 17.17 -20.83 -23.27
C THR A 405 16.09 -21.09 -22.23
N ALA A 406 16.20 -22.25 -21.57
CA ALA A 406 15.34 -22.60 -20.43
C ALA A 406 15.52 -21.63 -19.25
N GLU A 407 16.66 -20.94 -19.21
CA GLU A 407 17.01 -19.92 -18.24
C GLU A 407 16.10 -18.70 -18.36
N GLU A 408 15.98 -18.12 -19.55
CA GLU A 408 15.21 -16.89 -19.76
C GLU A 408 13.72 -17.07 -19.46
N ILE A 409 13.17 -18.23 -19.81
CA ILE A 409 11.78 -18.60 -19.51
C ILE A 409 11.58 -18.72 -17.99
N TRP A 410 12.52 -19.37 -17.30
CA TRP A 410 12.49 -19.48 -15.85
C TRP A 410 12.61 -18.10 -15.20
N GLN A 411 13.56 -17.27 -15.64
CA GLN A 411 13.78 -15.93 -15.12
C GLN A 411 12.52 -15.06 -15.25
N GLN A 412 11.83 -15.08 -16.40
CA GLN A 412 10.58 -14.35 -16.59
C GLN A 412 9.46 -14.82 -15.65
N SER A 413 9.42 -16.12 -15.31
CA SER A 413 8.39 -16.67 -14.42
C SER A 413 8.61 -16.33 -12.94
N VAL A 414 9.85 -16.08 -12.50
CA VAL A 414 10.20 -15.89 -11.07
C VAL A 414 10.66 -14.47 -10.73
N ILE A 415 10.89 -13.60 -11.73
CA ILE A 415 11.41 -12.23 -11.52
C ILE A 415 10.54 -11.41 -10.56
N GLY A 416 9.21 -11.61 -10.57
CA GLY A 416 8.30 -10.93 -9.66
C GLY A 416 8.54 -11.27 -8.19
N ASP A 417 8.77 -12.55 -7.89
CA ASP A 417 8.99 -13.04 -6.53
C ASP A 417 10.37 -12.63 -6.01
N TYR A 418 11.39 -12.66 -6.87
CA TYR A 418 12.74 -12.19 -6.52
C TYR A 418 12.77 -10.67 -6.30
N LEU A 419 12.08 -9.89 -7.13
CA LEU A 419 11.94 -8.44 -6.89
C LEU A 419 11.23 -8.17 -5.56
N ALA A 420 10.16 -8.90 -5.23
CA ALA A 420 9.50 -8.79 -3.94
C ALA A 420 10.43 -9.14 -2.76
N ARG A 421 11.23 -10.20 -2.91
CA ARG A 421 12.21 -10.65 -1.90
C ARG A 421 13.32 -9.62 -1.66
N PHE A 422 13.75 -8.89 -2.69
CA PHE A 422 14.81 -7.89 -2.62
C PHE A 422 14.30 -6.44 -2.59
N LYS A 423 13.04 -6.21 -2.19
CA LYS A 423 12.44 -4.86 -2.09
C LYS A 423 12.58 -4.03 -3.39
N ASN A 424 12.34 -4.67 -4.53
CA ASN A 424 12.49 -4.13 -5.89
C ASN A 424 13.93 -3.75 -6.30
N ASP A 425 14.96 -4.19 -5.56
CA ASP A 425 16.35 -4.09 -5.99
C ASP A 425 16.63 -5.10 -7.12
N ARG A 426 16.50 -4.61 -8.37
CA ARG A 426 16.59 -5.42 -9.59
C ARG A 426 17.96 -6.06 -9.77
N ALA A 427 19.04 -5.38 -9.39
CA ALA A 427 20.40 -5.90 -9.53
C ALA A 427 20.64 -7.10 -8.61
N LYS A 428 20.19 -7.01 -7.34
CA LYS A 428 20.28 -8.15 -6.40
C LYS A 428 19.35 -9.30 -6.78
N ALA A 429 18.15 -8.99 -7.26
CA ALA A 429 17.20 -9.98 -7.74
C ALA A 429 17.80 -10.81 -8.89
N LEU A 430 18.33 -10.14 -9.93
CA LEU A 430 18.95 -10.81 -11.09
C LEU A 430 20.18 -11.64 -10.68
N LYS A 431 21.08 -11.09 -9.87
CA LYS A 431 22.27 -11.81 -9.39
C LYS A 431 21.92 -13.06 -8.57
N CYS A 432 20.88 -12.98 -7.74
CA CYS A 432 20.41 -14.13 -6.96
C CYS A 432 19.71 -15.17 -7.86
N MET A 433 18.98 -14.72 -8.89
CA MET A 433 18.36 -15.61 -9.87
C MET A 433 19.42 -16.39 -10.67
N GLU A 434 20.43 -15.71 -11.19
CA GLU A 434 21.54 -16.32 -11.94
C GLU A 434 22.30 -17.35 -11.08
N ALA A 435 22.60 -17.02 -9.82
CA ALA A 435 23.21 -17.96 -8.89
C ALA A 435 22.33 -19.19 -8.60
N THR A 436 21.01 -19.00 -8.56
CA THR A 436 20.04 -20.10 -8.38
C THR A 436 20.02 -20.98 -9.64
N TRP A 437 20.06 -20.38 -10.83
CA TRP A 437 20.10 -21.09 -12.10
C TRP A 437 21.36 -21.95 -12.25
N LEU A 438 22.54 -21.37 -11.99
CA LEU A 438 23.82 -22.09 -12.02
C LEU A 438 23.84 -23.28 -11.05
N ASN A 439 23.20 -23.17 -9.90
CA ASN A 439 23.09 -24.27 -8.95
C ASN A 439 22.16 -25.38 -9.45
N MET A 440 21.07 -25.01 -10.12
CA MET A 440 20.18 -25.96 -10.80
C MET A 440 20.88 -26.67 -11.96
N GLU A 441 21.75 -26.01 -12.72
CA GLU A 441 22.54 -26.66 -13.77
C GLU A 441 23.63 -27.57 -13.23
N LYS A 442 24.32 -27.17 -12.14
CA LYS A 442 25.31 -28.04 -11.49
C LYS A 442 24.70 -29.34 -10.95
N LYS A 443 23.46 -29.30 -10.49
CA LYS A 443 22.69 -30.50 -10.09
C LYS A 443 22.22 -31.37 -11.27
N LYS A 444 22.30 -30.90 -12.52
CA LYS A 444 22.00 -31.69 -13.73
C LYS A 444 23.21 -32.50 -14.25
N LYS A 445 24.43 -32.19 -13.80
CA LYS A 445 25.69 -32.83 -14.25
C LYS A 445 26.21 -33.91 -13.29
N LYS A 446 25.52 -34.15 -12.18
CA LYS A 446 25.66 -35.31 -11.30
C LYS A 446 24.39 -36.13 -11.43
#